data_AF-A0A086A8W2-F1
#
_entry.id   AF-A0A086A8W2-F1
#
_cell.length_a   1.000
_cell.length_b   1.000
_cell.length_c   1.000
_cell.angle_alpha   90.00
_cell.angle_beta   90.00
_cell.angle_gamma   90.00
#
_symmetry.space_group_name_H-M   'P 1'
#
loop_
_entity.id
_entity.type
_entity.pdbx_description
1 polymer ?
#
loop_
_entity_poly.entity_id
_entity_poly.type
_entity_poly.pdbx_seq_one_letter_code
_entity_poly.pdbx_strand_id
1 'polypeptide(L)'
;MNTELILTAEVQAIVDAIKNTGKSWHEIALPDHPVYPQFARKLVVTGFNTPDMEGDEDRIYVNVRQYLILREGNKIHKRLKMPDWMIHEGNVEEIMGENGVLKGILRTTNDAGEVVEEKEEVLKAQSVQYIRFLLKTKSVHVIDIFSKFMGMYIPLFDKEINEI
;
A
#
# COMPACT_ATOMS: atom_id res chain seq x y z
N MET A 1 31.25 28.49 18.98
CA MET A 1 30.68 29.39 17.96
C MET A 1 29.17 29.20 18.02
N ASN A 2 28.39 30.23 18.35
CA ASN A 2 26.93 30.10 18.43
C ASN A 2 26.33 30.66 17.15
N THR A 3 25.73 29.79 16.36
CA THR A 3 25.03 30.13 15.13
C THR A 3 23.54 29.93 15.38
N GLU A 4 22.73 30.96 15.13
CA GLU A 4 21.28 30.90 15.25
C GLU A 4 20.66 30.94 13.85
N LEU A 5 19.79 29.97 13.54
CA LEU A 5 19.07 29.91 12.27
C LEU A 5 17.70 30.56 12.46
N ILE A 6 17.52 31.77 11.93
CA ILE A 6 16.24 32.48 11.94
C ILE A 6 15.43 32.03 10.73
N LEU A 7 14.25 31.46 10.96
CA LEU A 7 13.33 31.02 9.90
C LEU A 7 12.32 32.14 9.60
N THR A 8 11.96 32.28 8.32
CA THR A 8 10.78 33.08 7.95
C THR A 8 9.50 32.37 8.40
N ALA A 9 8.39 33.11 8.53
CA ALA A 9 7.10 32.53 8.92
C ALA A 9 6.66 31.40 7.96
N GLU A 10 6.89 31.56 6.66
CA GLU A 10 6.60 30.53 5.65
C GLU A 10 7.41 29.25 5.86
N VAL A 11 8.72 29.38 6.12
CA VAL A 11 9.59 28.22 6.36
C VAL A 11 9.26 27.57 7.70
N GLN A 12 8.95 28.36 8.74
CA GLN A 12 8.51 27.85 10.03
C GLN A 12 7.22 27.03 9.89
N ALA A 13 6.26 27.50 9.08
CA ALA A 13 5.03 26.76 8.82
C ALA A 13 5.30 25.40 8.16
N ILE A 14 6.24 25.32 7.22
CA ILE A 14 6.66 24.04 6.61
C ILE A 14 7.32 23.13 7.65
N VAL A 15 8.24 23.66 8.48
CA VAL A 15 8.90 22.89 9.54
C VAL A 15 7.89 22.36 10.55
N ASP A 16 6.90 23.16 10.92
CA ASP A 16 5.85 22.74 11.84
C ASP A 16 4.92 21.72 11.18
N ALA A 17 4.62 21.86 9.88
CA ALA A 17 3.89 20.83 9.12
C ALA A 17 4.65 19.50 9.09
N ILE A 18 5.97 19.52 8.87
CA ILE A 18 6.83 18.32 8.90
C ILE A 18 6.79 17.67 10.28
N LYS A 19 6.97 18.46 11.36
CA LYS A 19 6.92 17.97 12.75
C LYS A 19 5.57 17.36 13.12
N ASN A 20 4.48 17.92 12.58
CA ASN A 20 3.12 17.46 12.83
C ASN A 20 2.66 16.36 11.86
N THR A 21 3.48 15.99 10.88
CA THR A 21 3.18 14.87 9.97
C THR A 21 3.21 13.55 10.75
N GLY A 22 2.18 12.74 10.56
CA GLY A 22 2.06 11.45 11.23
C GLY A 22 3.20 10.49 10.87
N LYS A 23 3.54 9.59 11.79
CA LYS A 23 4.59 8.57 11.59
C LYS A 23 4.17 7.42 10.66
N SER A 24 2.92 7.42 10.20
CA SER A 24 2.34 6.39 9.34
C SER A 24 2.62 6.70 7.87
N TRP A 25 2.87 5.67 7.08
CA TRP A 25 2.98 5.78 5.63
C TRP A 25 1.63 5.98 4.95
N HIS A 26 0.60 5.32 5.47
CA HIS A 26 -0.77 5.42 4.98
C HIS A 26 -1.74 5.01 6.09
N GLU A 27 -2.95 5.55 6.04
CA GLU A 27 -4.03 5.23 6.97
C GLU A 27 -5.33 5.02 6.21
N ILE A 28 -6.10 3.99 6.57
CA ILE A 28 -7.42 3.72 6.02
C ILE A 28 -8.41 3.51 7.16
N ALA A 29 -9.51 4.27 7.15
CA ALA A 29 -10.59 4.10 8.11
C ALA A 29 -11.31 2.77 7.85
N LEU A 30 -11.62 2.06 8.93
CA LEU A 30 -12.44 0.86 8.87
C LEU A 30 -13.89 1.20 9.25
N PRO A 31 -14.87 0.42 8.76
CA PRO A 31 -16.23 0.48 9.27
C PRO A 31 -16.29 0.24 10.78
N ASP A 32 -17.35 0.74 11.41
CA ASP A 32 -17.59 0.52 12.83
C ASP A 32 -17.67 -0.97 13.16
N HIS A 33 -17.11 -1.35 14.32
CA HIS A 33 -17.22 -2.73 14.77
C HIS A 33 -18.66 -3.00 15.23
N PRO A 34 -19.31 -4.08 14.78
CA PRO A 34 -20.69 -4.36 15.15
C PRO A 34 -20.90 -4.54 16.66
N VAL A 35 -19.88 -5.01 17.38
CA VAL A 35 -19.94 -5.24 18.85
C VAL A 35 -19.35 -4.07 19.64
N TYR A 36 -18.45 -3.29 19.05
CA TYR A 36 -17.69 -2.26 19.76
C TYR A 36 -17.74 -0.89 19.03
N PRO A 37 -18.94 -0.30 18.85
CA PRO A 37 -19.13 0.93 18.07
C PRO A 37 -18.52 2.17 18.73
N GLN A 38 -18.18 2.11 20.03
CA GLN A 38 -17.52 3.20 20.75
C GLN A 38 -16.10 3.48 20.22
N PHE A 39 -15.50 2.53 19.50
CA PHE A 39 -14.19 2.70 18.88
C PHE A 39 -14.33 3.06 17.40
N ALA A 40 -13.77 4.21 17.02
CA ALA A 40 -13.37 4.43 15.65
C ALA A 40 -12.15 3.55 15.36
N ARG A 41 -12.12 2.89 14.20
CA ARG A 41 -11.06 1.95 13.83
C ARG A 41 -10.39 2.41 12.55
N LYS A 42 -9.07 2.26 12.49
CA LYS A 42 -8.31 2.45 11.25
C LYS A 42 -7.15 1.48 11.16
N LEU A 43 -6.80 1.09 9.94
CA LEU A 43 -5.54 0.40 9.66
C LEU A 43 -4.48 1.44 9.30
N VAL A 44 -3.26 1.18 9.75
CA VAL A 44 -2.12 2.08 9.64
C VAL A 44 -0.93 1.29 9.11
N VAL A 45 -0.42 1.71 7.95
CA VAL A 45 0.85 1.20 7.42
C VAL A 45 1.98 1.87 8.19
N THR A 46 2.71 1.07 8.95
CA THR A 46 3.80 1.52 9.84
C THR A 46 5.19 1.26 9.28
N GLY A 47 5.30 0.39 8.29
CA GLY A 47 6.56 0.03 7.66
C GLY A 47 6.35 -0.56 6.28
N PHE A 48 7.35 -0.36 5.43
CA PHE A 48 7.46 -0.92 4.10
C PHE A 48 8.92 -1.23 3.85
N ASN A 49 9.25 -2.50 3.68
CA ASN A 49 10.64 -2.94 3.51
C ASN A 49 10.75 -4.14 2.58
N THR A 50 11.87 -4.19 1.86
CA THR A 50 12.38 -5.41 1.23
C THR A 50 13.44 -5.97 2.18
N PRO A 51 13.33 -7.21 2.67
CA PRO A 51 14.39 -7.80 3.48
C PRO A 51 15.70 -7.88 2.66
N ASP A 52 16.84 -8.01 3.35
CA ASP A 52 18.10 -8.30 2.68
C ASP A 52 17.95 -9.54 1.80
N MET A 53 18.38 -9.41 0.55
CA MET A 53 18.24 -10.40 -0.54
C MET A 53 19.18 -11.60 -0.36
N GLU A 54 19.40 -12.05 0.88
CA GLU A 54 20.12 -13.30 1.15
C GLU A 54 19.17 -14.48 0.89
N GLY A 55 18.90 -14.74 -0.38
CA GLY A 55 18.04 -15.80 -0.89
C GLY A 55 17.56 -15.53 -2.31
N ASP A 56 17.11 -16.58 -3.01
CA ASP A 56 16.65 -16.48 -4.40
C ASP A 56 15.24 -15.87 -4.54
N GLU A 57 14.58 -15.50 -3.44
CA GLU A 57 13.20 -15.05 -3.45
C GLU A 57 13.05 -13.57 -3.14
N ASP A 58 12.51 -12.83 -4.11
CA ASP A 58 12.19 -11.42 -3.98
C ASP A 58 10.87 -11.23 -3.19
N ARG A 59 10.91 -10.43 -2.11
CA ARG A 59 9.74 -10.18 -1.25
C ARG A 59 9.63 -8.72 -0.81
N ILE A 60 8.40 -8.28 -0.59
CA ILE A 60 8.07 -6.98 0.03
C ILE A 60 7.21 -7.24 1.26
N TYR A 61 7.56 -6.60 2.38
CA TYR A 61 6.77 -6.61 3.59
C TYR A 61 6.10 -5.26 3.82
N VAL A 62 4.81 -5.31 4.15
CA VAL A 62 4.01 -4.15 4.57
C VAL A 62 3.56 -4.40 6.01
N ASN A 63 4.06 -3.59 6.95
CA ASN A 63 3.70 -3.72 8.36
C ASN A 63 2.44 -2.93 8.67
N VAL A 64 1.37 -3.63 9.04
CA VAL A 64 0.06 -3.02 9.32
C VAL A 64 -0.26 -3.09 10.81
N ARG A 65 -0.84 -2.02 11.34
CA ARG A 65 -1.40 -1.96 12.68
C ARG A 65 -2.85 -1.51 12.61
N GLN A 66 -3.69 -2.06 13.48
CA GLN A 66 -5.04 -1.55 13.68
C GLN A 66 -5.06 -0.66 14.91
N TYR A 67 -5.54 0.57 14.77
CA TYR A 67 -5.70 1.50 15.87
C TYR A 67 -7.17 1.55 16.26
N LEU A 68 -7.45 1.29 17.53
CA LEU A 68 -8.75 1.50 18.15
C LEU A 68 -8.72 2.84 18.86
N ILE A 69 -9.59 3.76 18.44
CA ILE A 69 -9.63 5.14 18.91
C ILE A 69 -10.96 5.34 19.63
N LEU A 70 -10.93 5.74 20.89
CA LEU A 70 -12.16 6.13 21.58
C LEU A 70 -12.72 7.37 20.91
N ARG A 71 -13.98 7.28 20.45
CA ARG A 71 -14.68 8.42 19.84
C ARG A 71 -14.80 9.57 20.83
N GLU A 72 -15.03 9.24 22.10
CA GLU A 72 -14.98 10.20 23.19
C GLU A 72 -13.53 10.67 23.41
N GLY A 73 -13.22 11.87 22.92
CA GLY A 73 -11.93 12.53 23.11
C GLY A 73 -10.85 12.20 22.06
N ASN A 74 -11.15 11.40 21.03
CA ASN A 74 -10.26 11.09 19.91
C ASN A 74 -8.87 10.57 20.34
N LYS A 75 -8.84 9.70 21.35
CA LYS A 75 -7.60 9.13 21.91
C LYS A 75 -7.42 7.69 21.45
N ILE A 76 -6.19 7.36 21.02
CA ILE A 76 -5.82 5.97 20.72
C ILE A 76 -5.91 5.16 22.02
N HIS A 77 -6.85 4.22 22.05
CA HIS A 77 -7.06 3.29 23.15
C HIS A 77 -6.11 2.10 23.05
N LYS A 78 -6.02 1.49 21.86
CA LYS A 78 -5.21 0.28 21.63
C LYS A 78 -4.59 0.29 20.24
N ARG A 79 -3.39 -0.28 20.13
CA ARG A 79 -2.72 -0.55 18.84
C ARG A 79 -2.50 -2.05 18.72
N LEU A 80 -3.19 -2.68 17.79
CA LEU A 80 -3.11 -4.12 17.55
C LEU A 80 -2.10 -4.41 16.45
N LYS A 81 -1.26 -5.44 16.64
CA LYS A 81 -0.45 -5.98 15.55
C LYS A 81 -1.39 -6.70 14.60
N MET A 82 -1.38 -6.32 13.32
CA MET A 82 -2.07 -7.08 12.29
C MET A 82 -1.06 -7.98 11.57
N PRO A 83 -1.52 -9.02 10.85
CA PRO A 83 -0.64 -9.83 10.02
C PRO A 83 0.19 -8.94 9.08
N ASP A 84 1.49 -9.16 9.05
CA ASP A 84 2.35 -8.47 8.09
C ASP A 84 1.98 -8.96 6.69
N TRP A 85 1.77 -8.06 5.73
CA TRP A 85 1.48 -8.50 4.38
C TRP A 85 2.78 -8.74 3.61
N MET A 86 2.95 -9.98 3.18
CA MET A 86 4.09 -10.41 2.37
C MET A 86 3.65 -10.54 0.91
N ILE A 87 4.25 -9.74 0.05
CA ILE A 87 4.10 -9.82 -1.41
C ILE A 87 5.28 -10.62 -1.94
N HIS A 88 4.99 -11.78 -2.54
CA HIS A 88 6.01 -12.66 -3.10
C HIS A 88 6.28 -12.37 -4.58
N GLU A 89 7.45 -12.77 -5.05
CA GLU A 89 7.83 -12.77 -6.46
C GLU A 89 6.79 -13.45 -7.35
N GLY A 90 6.24 -14.60 -6.95
CA GLY A 90 5.29 -15.36 -7.76
C GLY A 90 3.89 -14.75 -7.86
N ASN A 91 3.61 -13.67 -7.11
CA ASN A 91 2.34 -12.95 -7.24
C ASN A 91 2.37 -12.14 -8.55
N VAL A 92 1.31 -12.26 -9.36
CA VAL A 92 1.13 -11.45 -10.58
C VAL A 92 0.06 -10.38 -10.38
N GLU A 93 0.36 -9.16 -10.81
CA GLU A 93 -0.51 -7.99 -10.66
C GLU A 93 -0.88 -7.42 -12.04
N GLU A 94 -2.11 -6.94 -12.14
CA GLU A 94 -2.58 -6.23 -13.32
C GLU A 94 -1.88 -4.88 -13.45
N ILE A 95 -1.37 -4.60 -14.66
CA ILE A 95 -0.64 -3.36 -14.93
C ILE A 95 -1.64 -2.22 -15.15
N MET A 96 -1.54 -1.17 -14.36
CA MET A 96 -2.36 0.03 -14.49
C MET A 96 -1.83 0.95 -15.61
N GLY A 97 -2.73 1.43 -16.46
CA GLY A 97 -2.53 2.52 -17.41
C GLY A 97 -3.44 3.72 -17.10
N GLU A 98 -3.39 4.74 -17.95
CA GLU A 98 -4.12 6.01 -17.73
C GLU A 98 -5.64 5.84 -17.60
N ASN A 99 -6.22 4.86 -18.30
CA ASN A 99 -7.67 4.63 -18.36
C ASN A 99 -8.11 3.31 -17.69
N GLY A 100 -7.37 2.83 -16.70
CA GLY A 100 -7.65 1.56 -16.01
C GLY A 100 -6.57 0.54 -16.26
N VAL A 101 -6.92 -0.73 -16.45
CA VAL A 101 -5.94 -1.80 -16.64
C VAL A 101 -5.44 -1.83 -18.10
N LEU A 102 -4.13 -1.96 -18.29
CA LEU A 102 -3.54 -2.13 -19.62
C LEU A 102 -3.93 -3.49 -20.19
N LYS A 103 -4.36 -3.48 -21.43
CA LYS A 103 -4.71 -4.67 -22.19
C LYS A 103 -3.82 -4.80 -23.42
N GLY A 104 -3.53 -6.02 -23.80
CA GLY A 104 -2.85 -6.37 -25.04
C GLY A 104 -3.70 -7.31 -25.87
N ILE A 105 -3.22 -7.64 -27.07
CA ILE A 105 -3.84 -8.64 -27.93
C ILE A 105 -2.99 -9.91 -27.82
N LEU A 106 -3.57 -10.99 -27.28
CA LEU A 106 -2.99 -12.32 -27.39
C LEU A 106 -3.35 -12.89 -28.75
N ARG A 107 -2.33 -13.10 -29.58
CA ARG A 107 -2.44 -13.69 -30.91
C ARG A 107 -1.97 -15.14 -30.88
N THR A 108 -2.83 -16.06 -31.29
CA THR A 108 -2.48 -17.46 -31.48
C THR A 108 -2.29 -17.72 -32.97
N THR A 109 -1.10 -18.19 -33.35
CA THR A 109 -0.76 -18.55 -34.74
C THR A 109 -0.66 -20.06 -34.91
N ASN A 110 -1.01 -20.57 -36.09
CA ASN A 110 -0.77 -21.97 -36.46
C ASN A 110 0.70 -22.20 -36.84
N ASP A 111 1.06 -23.46 -37.16
CA ASP A 111 2.42 -23.85 -37.58
C ASP A 111 2.89 -23.16 -38.87
N ALA A 112 1.96 -22.61 -39.66
CA ALA A 112 2.25 -21.82 -40.86
C ALA A 112 2.43 -20.32 -40.58
N GLY A 113 2.29 -19.88 -39.32
CA GLY A 113 2.40 -18.49 -38.90
C GLY A 113 1.14 -17.65 -39.16
N GLU A 114 0.04 -18.26 -39.59
CA GLU A 114 -1.24 -17.58 -39.81
C GLU A 114 -2.01 -17.44 -38.49
N VAL A 115 -2.75 -16.35 -38.38
CA VAL A 115 -3.55 -16.04 -37.19
C VAL A 115 -4.78 -16.92 -37.15
N VAL A 116 -4.92 -17.65 -36.04
CA VAL A 116 -6.09 -18.49 -35.78
C VAL A 116 -7.03 -17.79 -34.81
N GLU A 117 -6.49 -17.03 -33.86
CA GLU A 117 -7.27 -16.35 -32.84
C GLU A 117 -6.57 -15.07 -32.38
N GLU A 118 -7.36 -14.02 -32.17
CA GLU A 118 -6.93 -12.80 -31.48
C GLU A 118 -7.94 -12.52 -30.37
N LYS A 119 -7.45 -12.40 -29.14
CA LYS A 119 -8.26 -12.01 -27.99
C LYS A 119 -7.58 -10.90 -27.21
N GLU A 120 -8.40 -10.00 -26.68
CA GLU A 120 -7.93 -8.97 -25.77
C GLU A 120 -7.66 -9.60 -24.39
N GLU A 121 -6.48 -9.36 -23.83
CA GLU A 121 -6.07 -9.90 -22.54
C GLU A 121 -5.43 -8.83 -21.65
N VAL A 122 -5.73 -8.90 -20.35
CA VAL A 122 -5.16 -8.00 -19.35
C VAL A 122 -3.68 -8.30 -19.17
N LEU A 123 -2.85 -7.26 -19.29
CA LEU A 123 -1.41 -7.39 -19.04
C LEU A 123 -1.15 -7.52 -17.55
N LYS A 124 -0.31 -8.50 -17.21
CA LYS A 124 0.13 -8.78 -15.83
C LYS A 124 1.64 -8.75 -15.74
N ALA A 125 2.16 -8.36 -14.58
CA ALA A 125 3.58 -8.37 -14.27
C ALA A 125 3.83 -8.96 -12.88
N GLN A 126 5.06 -9.41 -12.62
CA GLN A 126 5.44 -9.85 -11.27
C GLN A 126 5.33 -8.70 -10.29
N SER A 127 4.65 -8.93 -9.16
CA SER A 127 4.23 -7.89 -8.22
C SER A 127 5.40 -7.08 -7.71
N VAL A 128 6.45 -7.76 -7.25
CA VAL A 128 7.63 -7.12 -6.66
C VAL A 128 8.35 -6.26 -7.69
N GLN A 129 8.53 -6.77 -8.92
CA GLN A 129 9.15 -6.03 -10.00
C GLN A 129 8.30 -4.81 -10.41
N TYR A 130 6.98 -4.99 -10.49
CA TYR A 130 6.07 -3.92 -10.88
C TYR A 130 6.03 -2.78 -9.85
N ILE A 131 5.96 -3.09 -8.55
CA ILE A 131 6.03 -2.10 -7.48
C ILE A 131 7.36 -1.32 -7.54
N ARG A 132 8.48 -2.04 -7.70
CA ARG A 132 9.80 -1.40 -7.84
C ARG A 132 9.84 -0.48 -9.06
N PHE A 133 9.27 -0.90 -10.18
CA PHE A 133 9.16 -0.07 -11.39
C PHE A 133 8.36 1.20 -11.12
N LEU A 134 7.18 1.09 -10.50
CA LEU A 134 6.32 2.23 -10.16
C LEU A 134 7.03 3.23 -9.25
N LEU A 135 7.72 2.75 -8.21
CA LEU A 135 8.48 3.58 -7.27
C LEU A 135 9.69 4.27 -7.92
N LYS A 136 10.47 3.55 -8.74
CA LYS A 136 11.69 4.08 -9.37
C LYS A 136 11.41 5.10 -10.46
N THR A 137 10.35 4.87 -11.23
CA THR A 137 9.94 5.79 -12.31
C THR A 137 9.20 7.02 -11.78
N LYS A 138 8.84 7.05 -10.49
CA LYS A 138 7.96 8.06 -9.88
C LYS A 138 6.63 8.20 -10.62
N SER A 139 6.18 7.13 -11.28
CA SER A 139 4.93 7.13 -12.05
C SER A 139 3.69 7.25 -11.15
N VAL A 140 3.83 6.92 -9.87
CA VAL A 140 2.78 7.01 -8.85
C VAL A 140 3.36 7.45 -7.51
N HIS A 141 2.52 8.02 -6.64
CA HIS A 141 2.94 8.25 -5.26
C HIS A 141 2.90 6.93 -4.48
N VAL A 142 3.84 6.77 -3.55
CA VAL A 142 3.92 5.61 -2.64
C VAL A 142 2.59 5.38 -1.91
N ILE A 143 1.87 6.46 -1.57
CA ILE A 143 0.58 6.40 -0.89
C ILE A 143 -0.50 5.72 -1.77
N ASP A 144 -0.47 5.91 -3.08
CA ASP A 144 -1.43 5.29 -4.01
C ASP A 144 -1.24 3.78 -4.05
N ILE A 145 0.02 3.34 -4.02
CA ILE A 145 0.40 1.93 -3.91
C ILE A 145 -0.17 1.33 -2.62
N PHE A 146 0.03 2.00 -1.47
CA PHE A 146 -0.53 1.54 -0.21
C PHE A 146 -2.05 1.51 -0.20
N SER A 147 -2.73 2.49 -0.79
CA SER A 147 -4.19 2.52 -0.83
C SER A 147 -4.76 1.33 -1.60
N LYS A 148 -4.22 1.03 -2.80
CA LYS A 148 -4.61 -0.15 -3.58
C LYS A 148 -4.36 -1.43 -2.79
N PHE A 149 -3.21 -1.49 -2.13
CA PHE A 149 -2.84 -2.62 -1.29
C PHE A 149 -3.78 -2.81 -0.10
N MET A 150 -4.14 -1.75 0.61
CA MET A 150 -5.10 -1.85 1.71
C MET A 150 -6.46 -2.39 1.24
N GLY A 151 -6.87 -2.11 -0.01
CA GLY A 151 -8.07 -2.67 -0.60
C GLY A 151 -8.06 -4.19 -0.73
N MET A 152 -6.89 -4.80 -0.96
CA MET A 152 -6.72 -6.27 -0.99
C MET A 152 -6.46 -6.85 0.41
N TYR A 153 -5.78 -6.10 1.26
CA TYR A 153 -5.44 -6.51 2.62
C TYR A 153 -6.67 -6.75 3.50
N ILE A 154 -7.64 -5.83 3.46
CA ILE A 154 -8.85 -5.89 4.29
C ILE A 154 -9.63 -7.20 4.11
N PRO A 155 -10.01 -7.62 2.88
CA PRO A 155 -10.74 -8.87 2.71
C PRO A 155 -9.88 -10.11 3.04
N LEU A 156 -8.57 -10.05 2.83
CA LEU A 156 -7.67 -11.16 3.14
C LEU A 156 -7.57 -11.45 4.65
N PHE A 157 -7.59 -10.41 5.47
CA PHE A 157 -7.44 -10.49 6.93
C PHE A 157 -8.68 -10.01 7.69
N ASP A 158 -9.87 -10.13 7.08
CA ASP A 158 -11.13 -9.61 7.63
C ASP A 158 -11.42 -10.20 9.02
N LYS A 159 -11.11 -11.49 9.21
CA LYS A 159 -11.28 -12.17 10.48
C LYS A 159 -10.40 -11.55 11.56
N GLU A 160 -9.10 -11.41 11.32
CA GLU A 160 -8.14 -10.85 12.26
C GLU A 160 -8.42 -9.36 12.56
N ILE A 161 -8.94 -8.62 11.58
CA ILE A 161 -9.33 -7.21 11.72
C ILE A 161 -10.55 -7.06 12.65
N ASN A 162 -11.44 -8.05 12.68
CA ASN A 162 -12.67 -8.01 13.48
C ASN A 162 -12.57 -8.79 14.80
N GLU A 163 -11.59 -9.67 14.98
CA GLU A 163 -11.27 -10.31 16.27
C GLU A 163 -10.45 -9.37 17.19
N ILE A 164 -11.10 -8.31 17.71
CA ILE A 164 -10.46 -7.25 18.54
C ILE A 164 -10.59 -7.39 20.07
#